data_AF-T0THW8-F1
#
_entry.id   AF-T0THW8-F1
#
_cell.length_a   1.000
_cell.length_b   1.000
_cell.length_c   1.000
_cell.angle_alpha   90.00
_cell.angle_beta   90.00
_cell.angle_gamma   90.00
#
_symmetry.space_group_name_H-M   'P 1'
#
loop_
_entity.id
_entity.type
_entity.pdbx_description
1 polymer ?
#
loop_
_entity_poly.entity_id
_entity_poly.type
_entity_poly.pdbx_seq_one_letter_code
_entity_poly.pdbx_strand_id
1 'polypeptide(L)'
;TKCKNCIFTKELLSRQDHDIFRHQTTVGPHRDDLQFFINEINVADFGSQGQQRTVALSIKLAEIDLIFEETGEYPILLLDDVMSELDNHRQLDLIETSLGKTQTFITTTTLDHLKNLPENLSIFHVTDGTIEKEKE
;
A
#
# COMPACT_ATOMS: atom_id res chain seq x y z
N THR A 1 -14.86 -29.01 13.63
CA THR A 1 -14.90 -28.11 14.80
C THR A 1 -16.18 -27.29 14.75
N LYS A 2 -17.28 -27.74 15.39
CA LYS A 2 -18.59 -27.05 15.35
C LYS A 2 -18.67 -26.04 16.49
N CYS A 3 -18.51 -24.75 16.19
CA CYS A 3 -18.67 -23.70 17.18
C CYS A 3 -20.18 -23.49 17.47
N LYS A 4 -20.69 -24.12 18.53
CA LYS A 4 -22.10 -24.04 18.97
C LYS A 4 -22.50 -22.67 19.55
N ASN A 5 -21.57 -21.70 19.62
CA ASN A 5 -21.80 -20.36 20.15
C ASN A 5 -21.01 -19.30 19.36
N CYS A 6 -20.88 -19.45 18.04
CA CYS A 6 -20.17 -18.48 17.23
C CYS A 6 -20.98 -17.18 17.15
N ILE A 7 -20.43 -16.09 17.69
CA ILE A 7 -21.00 -14.73 17.65
C ILE A 7 -21.40 -14.38 16.22
N PHE A 8 -20.53 -14.71 15.26
CA PHE A 8 -20.76 -14.52 13.84
C PHE A 8 -22.03 -15.20 13.30
N THR A 9 -22.25 -16.49 13.62
CA THR A 9 -23.45 -17.22 13.17
C THR A 9 -24.72 -16.64 13.76
N LYS A 10 -24.68 -16.18 15.03
CA LYS A 10 -25.83 -15.52 15.66
C LYS A 10 -26.17 -14.20 14.98
N GLU A 11 -25.14 -13.43 14.62
CA GLU A 11 -25.31 -12.14 13.96
C GLU A 11 -25.79 -12.29 12.50
N LEU A 12 -25.30 -13.30 11.79
CA LEU A 12 -25.79 -13.63 10.45
C LEU A 12 -27.29 -14.01 10.46
N LEU A 13 -27.72 -14.81 11.44
CA LEU A 13 -29.12 -15.18 11.61
C LEU A 13 -30.00 -14.00 12.01
N SER A 14 -29.51 -13.10 12.87
CA SER A 14 -30.28 -11.93 13.31
C SER A 14 -30.52 -10.90 12.21
N ARG A 15 -29.71 -10.91 11.14
CA ARG A 15 -29.84 -10.03 9.98
C ARG A 15 -30.55 -10.67 8.78
N GLN A 16 -31.02 -11.91 8.88
CA GLN A 16 -31.60 -12.67 7.77
C GLN A 16 -32.71 -11.92 7.01
N ASP A 17 -33.71 -11.38 7.71
CA ASP A 17 -34.82 -10.66 7.07
C ASP A 17 -34.34 -9.39 6.34
N HIS A 18 -33.37 -8.69 6.93
CA HIS A 18 -32.75 -7.50 6.33
C HIS A 18 -31.91 -7.85 5.09
N ASP A 19 -31.15 -8.95 5.16
CA ASP A 19 -30.34 -9.45 4.06
C ASP A 19 -31.20 -9.91 2.88
N ILE A 20 -32.33 -10.59 3.16
CA ILE A 20 -33.34 -10.96 2.15
C ILE A 20 -33.90 -9.70 1.49
N PHE A 21 -34.34 -8.72 2.28
CA PHE A 21 -34.86 -7.45 1.75
C PHE A 21 -33.85 -6.73 0.87
N ARG A 22 -32.58 -6.68 1.30
CA ARG A 22 -31.47 -6.02 0.57
C ARG A 22 -30.91 -6.86 -0.58
N HIS A 23 -31.27 -8.14 -0.70
CA HIS A 23 -30.67 -9.10 -1.64
C HIS A 23 -29.15 -9.21 -1.53
N GLN A 24 -28.58 -9.00 -0.34
CA GLN A 24 -27.14 -9.08 -0.09
C GLN A 24 -26.86 -9.44 1.37
N THR A 25 -25.77 -10.15 1.62
CA THR A 25 -25.32 -10.43 2.99
C THR A 25 -24.70 -9.18 3.62
N THR A 26 -25.24 -8.74 4.76
CA THR A 26 -24.80 -7.50 5.45
C THR A 26 -23.86 -7.72 6.62
N VAL A 27 -23.54 -8.98 6.96
CA VAL A 27 -22.64 -9.35 8.05
C VAL A 27 -21.54 -10.28 7.51
N GLY A 28 -20.28 -9.95 7.76
CA GLY A 28 -19.13 -10.71 7.29
C GLY A 28 -17.88 -9.85 7.12
N PRO A 29 -16.70 -10.47 7.04
CA PRO A 29 -15.43 -9.74 6.87
C PRO A 29 -15.40 -8.87 5.61
N HIS A 30 -16.23 -9.17 4.61
CA HIS A 30 -16.42 -8.33 3.43
C HIS A 30 -17.12 -6.99 3.70
N ARG A 31 -17.63 -6.77 4.92
CA ARG A 31 -18.26 -5.53 5.40
C ARG A 31 -17.43 -4.80 6.45
N ASP A 32 -16.34 -5.42 6.91
CA ASP A 32 -15.44 -4.79 7.87
C ASP A 32 -14.66 -3.66 7.17
N ASP A 33 -14.36 -2.60 7.91
CA ASP A 33 -13.65 -1.43 7.40
C ASP A 33 -12.37 -1.19 8.20
N LEU A 34 -11.28 -0.86 7.51
CA LEU A 34 -9.99 -0.60 8.12
C LEU A 34 -9.83 0.90 8.33
N GLN A 35 -9.77 1.31 9.59
CA GLN A 35 -9.62 2.72 9.97
C GLN A 35 -8.20 3.02 10.43
N PHE A 36 -7.66 4.15 9.99
CA PHE A 36 -6.33 4.61 10.35
C PHE A 36 -6.41 5.91 11.14
N PHE A 37 -5.72 5.96 12.27
CA PHE A 37 -5.76 7.08 13.20
C PHE A 37 -4.39 7.74 13.37
N ILE A 38 -4.36 9.07 13.34
CA ILE A 38 -3.21 9.87 13.77
C ILE A 38 -3.69 10.79 14.88
N ASN A 39 -3.07 10.70 16.06
CA ASN A 39 -3.47 11.47 17.25
C ASN A 39 -4.98 11.33 17.55
N GLU A 40 -5.51 10.10 17.51
CA GLU A 40 -6.94 9.76 17.69
C GLU A 40 -7.90 10.30 16.62
N ILE A 41 -7.39 10.91 15.55
CA ILE A 41 -8.20 11.44 14.45
C ILE A 41 -8.18 10.47 13.28
N ASN A 42 -9.37 10.09 12.78
CA ASN A 42 -9.49 9.29 11.57
C ASN A 42 -8.90 10.06 10.37
N VAL A 43 -7.86 9.50 9.77
CA VAL A 43 -7.11 10.11 8.68
C VAL A 43 -7.92 10.14 7.38
N ALA A 44 -8.82 9.18 7.17
CA ALA A 44 -9.68 9.16 6.00
C ALA A 44 -10.64 10.36 5.98
N ASP A 45 -11.18 10.73 7.15
CA ASP A 45 -12.20 11.77 7.27
C ASP A 45 -11.60 13.18 7.43
N PHE A 46 -10.49 13.29 8.18
CA PHE A 46 -9.97 14.59 8.64
C PHE A 46 -8.47 14.78 8.39
N GLY A 47 -7.79 13.80 7.81
CA GLY A 47 -6.39 13.91 7.45
C GLY A 47 -6.16 14.89 6.30
N SER A 48 -5.11 15.70 6.38
CA SER A 48 -4.61 16.41 5.20
C SER A 48 -4.17 15.42 4.12
N GLN A 49 -4.14 15.86 2.85
CA GLN A 49 -3.67 15.02 1.74
C GLN A 49 -2.27 14.44 1.99
N GLY A 50 -1.36 15.22 2.58
CA GLY A 50 -0.02 14.76 2.94
C GLY A 50 -0.05 13.65 4.00
N GLN A 51 -0.95 13.73 4.99
CA GLN A 51 -1.12 12.70 6.02
C GLN A 51 -1.72 11.41 5.44
N GLN A 52 -2.74 11.52 4.57
CA GLN A 52 -3.32 10.36 3.89
C GLN A 52 -2.27 9.62 3.07
N ARG A 53 -1.43 10.35 2.32
CA ARG A 53 -0.31 9.79 1.56
C ARG A 53 0.74 9.14 2.47
N THR A 54 1.13 9.78 3.58
CA THR A 54 2.05 9.19 4.55
C THR A 54 1.49 7.89 5.11
N VAL A 55 0.22 7.83 5.49
CA VAL A 55 -0.41 6.60 6.02
C VAL A 55 -0.41 5.49 4.97
N ALA A 56 -0.81 5.79 3.74
CA ALA A 56 -0.78 4.82 2.65
C ALA A 56 0.63 4.26 2.42
N LEU A 57 1.63 5.13 2.44
CA LEU A 57 3.04 4.74 2.33
C LEU A 57 3.49 3.86 3.51
N SER A 58 3.20 4.26 4.75
CA SER A 58 3.55 3.48 5.94
C SER A 58 2.93 2.09 5.93
N ILE A 59 1.68 1.95 5.46
CA ILE A 59 1.02 0.65 5.30
C ILE A 59 1.78 -0.22 4.29
N LYS A 60 2.20 0.36 3.15
CA LYS A 60 2.95 -0.38 2.12
C LYS A 60 4.31 -0.85 2.62
N LEU A 61 5.00 -0.02 3.40
CA LEU A 61 6.27 -0.41 4.02
C LEU A 61 6.07 -1.52 5.06
N ALA A 62 5.03 -1.43 5.90
CA ALA A 62 4.70 -2.48 6.85
C ALA A 62 4.31 -3.80 6.16
N GLU A 63 3.62 -3.73 5.02
CA GLU A 63 3.29 -4.89 4.19
C GLU A 63 4.55 -5.60 3.67
N ILE A 64 5.58 -4.86 3.26
CA ILE A 64 6.87 -5.44 2.82
C ILE A 64 7.53 -6.22 3.95
N ASP A 65 7.60 -5.63 5.15
CA ASP A 65 8.20 -6.30 6.31
C ASP A 65 7.38 -7.54 6.72
N LEU A 66 6.04 -7.46 6.70
CA LEU A 66 5.15 -8.60 6.97
C LEU A 66 5.35 -9.75 5.97
N ILE A 67 5.49 -9.45 4.68
CA ILE A 67 5.76 -10.49 3.66
C ILE A 67 7.07 -11.21 3.98
N PHE A 68 8.12 -10.48 4.37
CA PHE A 68 9.39 -11.09 4.76
C PHE A 68 9.24 -11.95 6.02
N GLU A 69 8.50 -11.49 7.02
CA GLU A 69 8.26 -12.27 8.25
C GLU A 69 7.52 -13.59 7.97
N GLU A 70 6.55 -13.58 7.05
CA GLU A 70 5.75 -14.76 6.72
C GLU A 70 6.42 -15.71 5.71
N THR A 71 7.24 -15.20 4.80
CA THR A 71 7.81 -15.98 3.68
C THR A 71 9.31 -16.20 3.76
N GLY A 72 10.03 -15.38 4.54
CA GLY A 72 11.50 -15.36 4.61
C GLY A 72 12.20 -14.65 3.45
N GLU A 73 11.44 -14.09 2.49
CA GLU A 73 11.96 -13.41 1.32
C GLU A 73 11.31 -12.03 1.15
N TYR A 74 12.10 -11.04 0.71
CA TYR A 74 11.56 -9.70 0.40
C TYR A 74 10.88 -9.70 -0.98
N PRO A 75 9.74 -9.01 -1.13
CA PRO A 75 9.06 -8.91 -2.42
C PRO A 75 9.81 -7.99 -3.41
N ILE A 76 9.47 -8.10 -4.70
CA ILE A 76 9.81 -7.09 -5.70
C ILE A 76 8.86 -5.90 -5.52
N LEU A 77 9.41 -4.71 -5.34
CA LEU A 77 8.65 -3.49 -5.15
C LEU A 77 8.46 -2.76 -6.49
N LEU A 78 7.20 -2.49 -6.85
CA LEU A 78 6.85 -1.74 -8.06
C LEU A 78 6.18 -0.43 -7.65
N LEU A 79 6.70 0.69 -8.15
CA LEU A 79 6.28 2.04 -7.80
C LEU A 79 5.90 2.78 -9.07
N ASP A 80 4.59 2.90 -9.34
CA ASP A 80 4.07 3.50 -10.56
C ASP A 80 3.67 4.96 -10.34
N ASP A 81 4.44 5.90 -10.91
CA ASP A 81 4.28 7.36 -10.83
C ASP A 81 4.12 7.95 -9.42
N VAL A 82 4.37 7.16 -8.38
CA VAL A 82 4.23 7.59 -6.98
C VAL A 82 5.19 8.72 -6.61
N MET A 83 6.27 8.89 -7.39
CA MET A 83 7.25 9.94 -7.16
C MET A 83 6.65 11.33 -7.43
N SER A 84 5.82 11.50 -8.45
CA SER A 84 5.22 12.82 -8.74
C SER A 84 4.22 13.28 -7.66
N GLU A 85 3.73 12.35 -6.83
CA GLU A 85 2.76 12.60 -5.76
C GLU A 85 3.39 12.85 -4.37
N LEU A 86 4.66 12.51 -4.20
CA LEU A 86 5.37 12.65 -2.93
C LEU A 86 6.31 13.85 -2.97
N ASP A 87 6.40 14.57 -1.86
CA ASP A 87 7.46 15.55 -1.70
C ASP A 87 8.82 14.87 -1.51
N ASN A 88 9.89 15.62 -1.73
CA ASN A 88 11.26 15.11 -1.72
C ASN A 88 11.65 14.37 -0.42
N HIS A 89 11.13 14.77 0.75
CA HIS A 89 11.45 14.08 2.01
C HIS A 89 10.81 12.69 2.03
N ARG A 90 9.52 12.61 1.69
CA ARG A 90 8.79 11.33 1.66
C ARG A 90 9.31 10.37 0.60
N GLN A 91 9.74 10.90 -0.55
CA GLN A 91 10.40 10.11 -1.59
C GLN A 91 11.68 9.46 -1.07
N LEU A 92 12.53 10.26 -0.40
CA LEU A 92 13.77 9.75 0.18
C LEU A 92 13.49 8.70 1.26
N ASP A 93 12.54 8.94 2.17
CA ASP A 93 12.20 7.96 3.20
C ASP A 93 11.72 6.61 2.61
N LEU A 94 10.87 6.67 1.57
CA LEU A 94 10.37 5.48 0.86
C LEU A 94 11.52 4.71 0.24
N ILE A 95 12.39 5.45 -0.45
CA ILE A 95 13.46 4.87 -1.24
C ILE A 95 14.56 4.36 -0.29
N GLU A 96 15.00 5.10 0.72
CA GLU A 96 15.97 4.63 1.73
C GLU A 96 15.46 3.42 2.52
N THR A 97 14.17 3.37 2.88
CA THR A 97 13.62 2.24 3.65
C THR A 97 13.49 0.98 2.80
N SER A 98 13.26 1.12 1.50
CA SER A 98 13.14 -0.03 0.57
C SER A 98 14.48 -0.45 -0.05
N LEU A 99 15.39 0.50 -0.30
CA LEU A 99 16.71 0.27 -0.87
C LEU A 99 17.55 -0.60 0.06
N GLY A 100 17.95 -1.76 -0.45
CA GLY A 100 18.78 -2.72 0.26
C GLY A 100 18.02 -3.88 0.89
N LYS A 101 16.69 -3.75 1.03
CA LYS A 101 15.80 -4.87 1.40
C LYS A 101 15.16 -5.52 0.17
N THR A 102 14.60 -4.70 -0.72
CA THR A 102 13.82 -5.15 -1.89
C THR A 102 14.49 -4.78 -3.21
N GLN A 103 14.27 -5.58 -4.25
CA GLN A 103 14.50 -5.12 -5.62
C GLN A 103 13.35 -4.19 -6.02
N THR A 104 13.66 -2.95 -6.38
CA THR A 104 12.65 -1.90 -6.62
C THR A 104 12.67 -1.39 -8.06
N PHE A 105 11.51 -1.30 -8.70
CA PHE A 105 11.29 -0.64 -9.98
C PHE A 105 10.41 0.60 -9.79
N ILE A 106 10.85 1.73 -10.34
CA ILE A 106 10.16 3.03 -10.24
C ILE A 106 9.86 3.53 -11.65
N THR A 107 8.62 3.93 -11.91
CA THR A 107 8.28 4.74 -13.09
C THR A 107 8.18 6.21 -12.69
N THR A 108 8.73 7.09 -13.52
CA THR A 108 8.66 8.55 -13.31
C THR A 108 8.83 9.26 -14.65
N THR A 109 8.25 10.45 -14.76
CA THR A 109 8.42 11.34 -15.93
C THR A 109 9.64 12.26 -15.81
N THR A 110 10.22 12.39 -14.61
CA THR A 110 11.43 13.18 -14.36
C THR A 110 12.40 12.46 -13.44
N LEU A 111 13.70 12.64 -13.72
CA LEU A 111 14.81 12.12 -12.90
C LEU A 111 15.23 13.09 -11.79
N ASP A 112 14.65 14.30 -11.71
CA ASP A 112 15.07 15.33 -10.75
C ASP A 112 15.00 14.86 -9.29
N HIS A 113 14.00 14.03 -8.98
CA HIS A 113 13.80 13.43 -7.66
C HIS A 113 14.80 12.31 -7.34
N LEU A 114 15.44 11.73 -8.37
CA LEU A 114 16.36 10.60 -8.24
C LEU A 114 17.82 11.04 -8.11
N LYS A 115 18.12 12.34 -8.22
CA LYS A 115 19.49 12.89 -8.12
C LYS A 115 20.15 12.66 -6.75
N ASN A 116 19.35 12.47 -5.71
CA ASN A 116 19.81 12.25 -4.34
C ASN A 116 19.83 10.76 -3.94
N LEU A 117 19.64 9.84 -4.89
CA LEU A 117 19.62 8.41 -4.64
C LEU A 117 21.02 7.78 -4.72
N PRO A 118 21.23 6.62 -4.06
CA PRO A 118 22.52 5.95 -4.10
C PRO A 118 22.93 5.53 -5.51
N GLU A 119 24.24 5.36 -5.69
CA GLU A 119 24.93 5.19 -6.98
C GLU A 119 24.51 3.94 -7.78
N ASN A 120 23.78 3.00 -7.18
CA ASN A 120 23.45 1.69 -7.76
C ASN A 120 22.14 1.71 -8.60
N LEU A 121 21.86 2.79 -9.33
CA LEU A 121 20.63 2.95 -10.09
C LEU A 121 20.84 2.56 -11.56
N SER A 122 19.98 1.68 -12.10
CA SER A 122 19.88 1.46 -13.55
C SER A 122 18.69 2.24 -14.10
N ILE A 123 18.96 3.18 -14.99
CA ILE A 123 17.92 4.00 -15.64
C ILE A 123 17.55 3.39 -16.99
N PHE A 124 16.26 3.30 -17.24
CA PHE A 124 15.69 2.82 -18.50
C PHE A 124 14.72 3.86 -19.04
N HIS A 125 14.91 4.26 -20.29
CA HIS A 125 14.01 5.14 -21.03
C HIS A 125 12.98 4.30 -21.78
N VAL A 126 11.71 4.68 -21.68
CA VAL A 126 10.60 4.01 -22.37
C VAL A 126 9.98 4.95 -23.37
N THR A 127 10.07 4.63 -24.66
CA THR A 127 9.53 5.42 -25.78
C THR A 127 8.83 4.51 -26.78
N ASP A 128 7.59 4.83 -27.16
CA ASP A 128 6.78 4.05 -28.12
C ASP A 128 6.72 2.53 -27.83
N GLY A 129 6.72 2.15 -26.55
CA GLY A 129 6.70 0.74 -26.10
C GLY A 129 8.06 0.03 -26.21
N THR A 130 9.13 0.74 -26.54
CA THR A 130 10.51 0.24 -26.55
C THR A 130 11.26 0.72 -25.30
N ILE A 131 12.18 -0.12 -24.80
CA ILE A 131 12.93 0.14 -23.56
C ILE A 131 14.42 0.19 -23.90
N GLU A 132 15.08 1.30 -23.56
CA GLU A 132 16.52 1.49 -23.75
C GLU A 132 17.20 1.81 -22.42
N LYS A 133 18.27 1.08 -22.09
CA LYS A 133 19.07 1.37 -20.89
C LYS A 133 19.94 2.60 -21.14
N GLU A 134 19.91 3.57 -20.22
CA GLU A 134 20.82 4.73 -20.27
C GLU A 134 22.26 4.24 -20.08
N LYS A 135 23.18 4.73 -20.92
CA LYS A 135 24.61 4.39 -20.85
C LYS A 135 25.26 5.26 -19.77
N GLU A 136 26.11 4.64 -18.94
CA GLU A 136 26.96 5.34 -17.97
C GLU A 136 27.81 6.45 -18.60
#